data_AF-A0A9P6C893-F1
#
_entry.id   AF-A0A9P6C893-F1
#
_cell.length_a   1.000
_cell.length_b   1.000
_cell.length_c   1.000
_cell.angle_alpha   90.00
_cell.angle_beta   90.00
_cell.angle_gamma   90.00
#
_symmetry.space_group_name_H-M   'P 1'
#
loop_
_entity.id
_entity.type
_entity.pdbx_description
1 polymer ?
#
loop_
_entity_poly.entity_id
_entity_poly.type
_entity_poly.pdbx_seq_one_letter_code
_entity_poly.pdbx_strand_id
1 'polypeptide(L)'
;MPSLCDNYDVLLEFTNDTQESITIQLLRDYGRSSGSVVLLNASDSVTLVLESGSSYRYVVKMRTRVVSITARAWRNMQCRLSHVLSSSVSTPSENPPPDNGVRVDGLFRDFRTSVWNES
;
A
#
# COMPACT_ATOMS: atom_id res chain seq x y z
N MET A 1 -5.65 14.16 31.69
CA MET A 1 -6.92 14.01 30.96
C MET A 1 -6.71 12.96 29.87
N PRO A 2 -7.53 11.91 29.76
CA PRO A 2 -7.51 11.05 28.59
C PRO A 2 -8.23 11.82 27.47
N SER A 3 -7.48 12.30 26.47
CA SER A 3 -8.09 12.81 25.25
C SER A 3 -8.69 11.64 24.50
N LEU A 4 -10.00 11.66 24.25
CA LEU A 4 -10.60 10.80 23.24
C LEU A 4 -9.91 11.12 21.92
N CYS A 5 -9.00 10.25 21.47
CA CYS A 5 -8.70 10.19 20.05
C CYS A 5 -9.96 9.61 19.41
N ASP A 6 -10.85 10.47 18.93
CA ASP A 6 -11.90 10.02 18.02
C ASP A 6 -11.21 9.34 16.85
N ASN A 7 -11.57 8.07 16.61
CA ASN A 7 -11.15 7.38 15.41
C ASN A 7 -11.96 7.97 14.25
N TYR A 8 -11.29 8.66 13.33
CA TYR A 8 -11.92 9.21 12.13
C TYR A 8 -11.43 8.48 10.89
N ASP A 9 -12.26 8.50 9.86
CA ASP A 9 -11.91 7.95 8.56
C ASP A 9 -10.92 8.88 7.84
N VAL A 10 -9.85 8.30 7.33
CA VAL A 10 -8.84 8.98 6.51
C VAL A 10 -8.72 8.33 5.15
N LEU A 11 -8.45 9.15 4.15
CA LEU A 11 -8.38 8.72 2.76
C LEU A 11 -6.92 8.47 2.37
N LEU A 12 -6.64 7.28 1.84
CA LEU A 12 -5.38 6.98 1.17
C LEU A 12 -5.63 6.78 -0.32
N GLU A 13 -5.13 7.71 -1.11
CA GLU A 13 -5.19 7.64 -2.56
C GLU A 13 -3.91 7.02 -3.12
N PHE A 14 -4.02 5.89 -3.80
CA PHE A 14 -2.96 5.33 -4.62
C PHE A 14 -3.14 5.77 -6.06
N THR A 15 -2.16 6.45 -6.62
CA THR A 15 -2.16 6.87 -8.03
C THR A 15 -1.13 6.05 -8.81
N ASN A 16 -1.60 5.35 -9.85
CA ASN A 16 -0.72 4.69 -10.80
C ASN A 16 -0.17 5.70 -11.81
N ASP A 17 0.87 6.41 -11.41
CA ASP A 17 1.64 7.32 -12.26
C ASP A 17 2.68 6.57 -13.15
N THR A 18 2.49 5.26 -13.37
CA THR A 18 3.38 4.45 -14.21
C THR A 18 2.67 4.05 -15.51
N GLN A 19 3.45 3.69 -16.53
CA GLN A 19 2.93 3.23 -17.81
C GLN A 19 2.43 1.77 -17.78
N GLU A 20 2.76 1.00 -16.75
CA GLU A 20 2.34 -0.41 -16.62
C GLU A 20 1.16 -0.52 -15.64
N SER A 21 0.32 -1.54 -15.81
CA SER A 21 -0.74 -1.83 -14.85
C SER A 21 -0.16 -2.40 -13.55
N ILE A 22 -0.75 -1.98 -12.43
CA ILE A 22 -0.28 -2.35 -11.09
C ILE A 22 -1.43 -3.00 -10.32
N THR A 23 -1.13 -4.08 -9.59
CA THR A 23 -2.08 -4.67 -8.65
C THR A 23 -1.74 -4.30 -7.22
N ILE A 24 -2.75 -3.89 -6.45
CA ILE A 24 -2.64 -3.58 -5.03
C ILE A 24 -3.46 -4.60 -4.28
N GLN A 25 -2.81 -5.36 -3.39
CA GLN A 25 -3.43 -6.37 -2.56
C GLN A 25 -3.33 -6.00 -1.09
N LEU A 26 -4.45 -6.02 -0.38
CA LEU A 26 -4.46 -5.82 1.07
C LEU A 26 -4.05 -7.10 1.80
N LEU A 27 -2.95 -7.07 2.55
CA LEU A 27 -2.51 -8.11 3.46
C LEU A 27 -3.17 -7.87 4.83
N ARG A 28 -4.34 -8.46 5.06
CA ARG A 28 -4.92 -8.53 6.42
C ARG A 28 -4.59 -9.86 7.06
N ASP A 29 -4.09 -9.80 8.29
CA ASP A 29 -3.88 -10.97 9.16
C ASP A 29 -5.20 -11.53 9.76
N TYR A 30 -6.36 -11.02 9.32
CA TYR A 30 -7.69 -11.50 9.74
C TYR A 30 -8.12 -12.78 8.99
N GLY A 31 -7.35 -13.84 9.21
CA GLY A 31 -7.85 -15.20 9.36
C GLY A 31 -8.47 -15.96 8.19
N ARG A 32 -8.97 -15.38 7.08
CA ARG A 32 -9.72 -16.23 6.11
C ARG A 32 -10.02 -15.79 4.67
N SER A 33 -9.46 -14.72 4.12
CA SER A 33 -9.79 -14.37 2.73
C SER A 33 -8.55 -13.93 1.96
N SER A 34 -8.38 -14.50 0.75
CA SER A 34 -7.54 -13.94 -0.31
C SER A 34 -7.69 -12.41 -0.28
N GLY A 35 -6.59 -11.69 -0.01
CA GLY A 35 -6.63 -10.25 0.17
C GLY A 35 -7.28 -9.59 -1.04
N SER A 36 -8.17 -8.61 -0.82
CA SER A 36 -8.79 -7.84 -1.90
C SER A 36 -7.70 -7.30 -2.81
N VAL A 37 -7.75 -7.68 -4.09
CA VAL A 37 -6.81 -7.20 -5.11
C VAL A 37 -7.52 -6.17 -5.98
N VAL A 38 -6.93 -4.99 -6.11
CA VAL A 38 -7.38 -3.94 -7.02
C VAL A 38 -6.35 -3.84 -8.14
N LEU A 39 -6.81 -3.94 -9.39
CA LEU A 39 -6.01 -3.65 -10.58
C LEU A 39 -6.18 -2.17 -10.94
N LEU A 40 -5.08 -1.44 -11.02
CA LEU A 40 -5.04 -0.06 -11.50
C LEU A 40 -4.34 -0.02 -12.86
N ASN A 41 -4.99 0.54 -13.87
CA ASN A 41 -4.34 0.79 -15.16
C ASN A 41 -3.44 2.02 -15.09
N ALA A 42 -2.69 2.29 -16.17
CA ALA A 42 -1.87 3.48 -16.26
C ALA A 42 -2.73 4.74 -16.09
N SER A 43 -2.28 5.66 -15.24
CA SER A 43 -2.97 6.90 -14.86
C SER A 43 -4.26 6.74 -14.06
N ASP A 44 -4.64 5.52 -13.64
CA ASP A 44 -5.76 5.32 -12.72
C ASP A 44 -5.35 5.64 -11.27
N SER A 45 -6.32 6.06 -10.45
CA SER A 45 -6.15 6.12 -9.00
C SER A 45 -7.24 5.33 -8.27
N VAL A 46 -6.91 4.84 -7.08
CA VAL A 46 -7.87 4.24 -6.16
C VAL A 46 -7.77 4.95 -4.81
N THR A 47 -8.91 5.28 -4.23
CA THR A 47 -8.99 5.82 -2.87
C THR A 47 -9.47 4.73 -1.91
N LEU A 48 -8.70 4.51 -0.85
CA LEU A 48 -9.02 3.60 0.23
C LEU A 48 -9.40 4.39 1.47
N VAL A 49 -10.44 3.94 2.15
CA VAL A 49 -10.82 4.48 3.45
C VAL A 49 -10.12 3.67 4.53
N LEU A 50 -9.39 4.35 5.41
CA LEU A 50 -8.62 3.80 6.50
C LEU A 50 -9.14 4.38 7.81
N GLU A 51 -9.03 3.64 8.89
CA GLU A 51 -9.22 4.17 10.23
C GLU A 51 -7.96 4.93 10.67
N SER A 52 -8.12 6.14 11.23
CA SER A 52 -7.01 6.95 11.72
C SER A 52 -6.19 6.21 12.77
N GLY A 53 -4.87 6.18 12.58
CA GLY A 53 -3.93 5.56 13.52
C GLY A 53 -3.77 4.05 13.40
N SER A 54 -4.64 3.39 12.62
CA SER A 54 -4.54 1.97 12.27
C SER A 54 -3.48 1.73 11.19
N SER A 55 -2.82 0.58 11.27
CA SER A 55 -1.79 0.16 10.31
C SER A 55 -2.35 -0.86 9.34
N TYR A 56 -2.23 -0.60 8.04
CA TYR A 56 -2.70 -1.45 6.96
C TYR A 56 -1.51 -1.85 6.08
N ARG A 57 -1.36 -3.15 5.81
CA ARG A 57 -0.28 -3.66 4.96
C ARG A 57 -0.81 -3.98 3.57
N TYR A 58 -0.10 -3.52 2.56
CA TYR A 58 -0.42 -3.68 1.14
C TYR A 58 0.75 -4.30 0.40
N VAL A 59 0.45 -5.13 -0.59
CA VAL A 59 1.39 -5.58 -1.60
C VAL A 59 1.06 -4.91 -2.90
N VAL A 60 2.04 -4.26 -3.49
CA VAL A 60 1.96 -3.64 -4.80
C VAL A 60 2.78 -4.46 -5.76
N LYS A 61 2.14 -5.10 -6.73
CA LYS A 61 2.82 -5.89 -7.76
C LYS A 61 2.73 -5.16 -9.12
N MET A 62 3.89 -4.89 -9.68
CA MET A 62 4.07 -4.29 -11.00
C MET A 62 4.97 -5.23 -11.81
N ARG A 63 4.37 -5.98 -12.74
CA ARG A 63 5.07 -6.92 -13.64
C ARG A 63 5.95 -7.95 -12.91
N THR A 64 7.23 -7.64 -12.66
CA THR A 64 8.19 -8.50 -11.91
C THR A 64 8.63 -7.90 -10.56
N ARG A 65 8.17 -6.70 -10.22
CA ARG A 65 8.47 -6.01 -8.97
C ARG A 65 7.28 -6.16 -8.02
N VAL A 66 7.57 -6.51 -6.78
CA VAL A 66 6.59 -6.65 -5.71
C VAL A 66 7.08 -5.83 -4.53
N VAL A 67 6.26 -4.91 -4.04
CA VAL A 67 6.59 -4.03 -2.93
C VAL A 67 5.60 -4.28 -1.81
N SER A 68 6.09 -4.56 -0.61
CA SER A 68 5.28 -4.54 0.60
C SER A 68 5.33 -3.14 1.19
N ILE A 69 4.16 -2.59 1.50
CA ILE A 69 3.99 -1.25 2.05
C ILE A 69 3.12 -1.36 3.29
N THR A 70 3.53 -0.75 4.39
CA THR A 70 2.65 -0.52 5.54
C THR A 70 2.25 0.95 5.55
N ALA A 71 0.95 1.20 5.44
CA ALA A 71 0.35 2.51 5.57
C ALA A 71 -0.28 2.68 6.94
N ARG A 72 0.13 3.72 7.66
CA ARG A 72 -0.44 4.19 8.93
C ARG A 72 -0.74 5.68 8.80
N ALA A 73 -2.02 5.99 8.62
CA ALA A 73 -2.48 7.32 8.28
C ALA A 73 -3.15 8.00 9.48
N TRP A 74 -2.87 9.29 9.69
CA TRP A 74 -3.59 10.17 10.62
C TRP A 74 -4.18 11.39 9.89
N ARG A 75 -4.14 11.38 8.56
CA ARG A 75 -4.70 12.42 7.69
C ARG A 75 -4.85 11.82 6.30
N ASN A 76 -5.51 12.54 5.40
CA ASN A 76 -5.58 12.13 4.01
C ASN A 76 -4.17 12.11 3.39
N MET A 77 -3.87 11.07 2.62
CA MET A 77 -2.54 10.85 2.02
C MET A 77 -2.69 10.47 0.56
N GLN A 78 -1.73 10.94 -0.24
CA GLN A 78 -1.59 10.58 -1.64
C GLN A 78 -0.28 9.83 -1.85
N CYS A 79 -0.34 8.69 -2.50
CA CYS A 79 0.77 7.80 -2.75
C CYS A 79 0.89 7.53 -4.24
N ARG A 80 1.91 8.12 -4.85
CA ARG A 80 2.29 7.82 -6.23
C ARG A 80 3.07 6.51 -6.26
N LEU A 81 2.56 5.54 -7.03
CA LEU A 81 3.17 4.20 -7.07
C LEU A 81 4.60 4.23 -7.62
N SER A 82 4.91 5.15 -8.54
CA SER A 82 6.28 5.41 -9.05
C SER A 82 7.28 5.69 -7.93
N HIS A 83 6.89 6.47 -6.91
CA HIS A 83 7.74 6.81 -5.77
C HIS A 83 7.95 5.60 -4.86
N VAL A 84 6.89 4.83 -4.61
CA VAL A 84 6.98 3.63 -3.77
C VAL A 84 7.87 2.56 -4.42
N LEU A 85 7.74 2.39 -5.73
CA LEU A 85 8.54 1.45 -6.52
C LEU A 85 10.01 1.86 -6.67
N SER A 86 10.31 3.15 -6.53
CA SER A 86 11.67 3.72 -6.62
C SER A 86 12.32 3.88 -5.25
N SER A 87 11.54 3.84 -4.17
CA SER A 87 12.05 3.99 -2.81
C SER A 87 12.95 2.80 -2.45
N SER A 88 14.11 3.10 -1.85
CA SER A 88 14.92 2.10 -1.17
C SER A 88 14.12 1.52 0.00
N VAL A 89 14.29 0.22 0.27
CA VAL A 89 13.70 -0.46 1.42
C VAL A 89 14.18 0.25 2.67
N SER A 90 13.27 0.91 3.38
CA SER A 90 13.59 1.50 4.68
C SER A 90 13.77 0.38 5.69
N THR A 91 14.95 0.30 6.32
CA THR A 91 15.14 -0.57 7.48
C THR A 91 14.11 -0.23 8.57
N PRO A 92 13.64 -1.20 9.35
CA PRO A 92 12.68 -0.96 10.42
C PRO A 92 13.33 -0.15 11.55
N SER A 93 13.44 1.16 11.36
CA SER A 93 13.79 2.09 12.43
C SER A 93 12.55 2.38 13.25
N GLU A 94 12.67 2.18 14.56
CA GLU A 94 11.64 2.20 15.60
C GLU A 94 10.93 3.57 15.75
N ASN A 95 11.38 4.60 15.03
CA ASN A 95 10.71 5.89 14.94
C ASN A 95 10.47 6.29 13.47
N PRO A 96 9.21 6.37 13.00
CA PRO A 96 8.91 6.86 11.67
C PRO A 96 9.29 8.34 11.55
N PRO A 97 10.01 8.77 10.50
CA PRO A 97 10.08 10.18 10.19
C PRO A 97 8.65 10.70 9.91
N PRO A 98 8.32 11.93 10.31
CA PRO A 98 6.95 12.44 10.39
C PRO A 98 6.25 12.67 9.05
N ASP A 99 6.87 12.37 7.91
CA ASP A 99 6.46 13.07 6.70
C ASP A 99 5.29 12.48 5.93
N ASN A 100 4.93 11.18 6.02
CA ASN A 100 3.76 10.73 5.23
C ASN A 100 3.09 9.40 5.59
N GLY A 101 3.30 8.84 6.79
CA GLY A 101 2.53 7.69 7.27
C GLY A 101 2.66 6.38 6.47
N VAL A 102 3.33 6.37 5.31
CA VAL A 102 3.51 5.20 4.45
C VAL A 102 4.97 4.78 4.46
N ARG A 103 5.21 3.51 4.80
CA ARG A 103 6.55 2.90 4.89
C ARG A 103 6.64 1.73 3.93
N VAL A 104 7.78 1.59 3.27
CA VAL A 104 8.08 0.46 2.40
C VAL A 104 8.82 -0.59 3.21
N ASP A 105 8.14 -1.68 3.53
CA ASP A 105 8.69 -2.75 4.39
C ASP A 105 9.65 -3.67 3.63
N GLY A 106 9.47 -3.79 2.31
CA GLY A 106 10.30 -4.68 1.51
C GLY A 106 10.04 -4.53 0.02
N LEU A 107 11.11 -4.59 -0.75
CA LEU A 107 11.09 -4.67 -2.21
C LEU A 107 11.55 -6.08 -2.58
N PHE A 108 10.63 -6.85 -3.14
CA PHE A 108 10.87 -8.19 -3.65
C PHE A 108 10.78 -8.18 -5.17
N ARG A 109 11.63 -8.96 -5.83
CA ARG A 109 11.43 -9.27 -7.25
C ARG A 109 10.74 -10.61 -7.32
N ASP A 110 9.52 -10.62 -7.82
CA ASP A 110 8.80 -11.86 -8.06
C ASP A 110 9.07 -12.28 -9.51
N PHE A 111 9.81 -13.37 -9.67
CA PHE A 111 10.08 -13.99 -10.97
C PHE A 111 8.96 -14.93 -11.41
N ARG A 112 7.88 -15.08 -10.62
CA ARG A 112 6.69 -15.82 -11.04
C ARG A 112 5.86 -14.94 -11.98
N THR A 113 6.16 -15.10 -13.27
CA THR A 113 5.26 -14.72 -14.36
C THR A 113 3.96 -15.51 -14.22
N SER A 114 2.83 -14.82 -14.41
CA SER A 114 1.46 -15.36 -14.50
C SER A 114 0.89 -16.10 -13.29
N VAL A 115 -0.08 -15.49 -12.62
CA VAL A 115 -1.26 -16.21 -12.10
C VAL A 115 -2.49 -15.66 -12.84
N TRP A 116 -2.45 -15.75 -14.17
CA TRP A 116 -3.66 -15.85 -14.97
C TRP A 116 -3.73 -17.32 -15.33
N ASN A 117 -4.37 -18.13 -14.48
CA ASN A 117 -4.91 -19.39 -14.95
C ASN A 117 -6.26 -19.04 -15.58
N GLU A 118 -6.26 -18.89 -16.90
CA GLU A 118 -7.48 -19.02 -17.69
C GLU A 118 -7.87 -20.50 -17.66
N SER A 119 -9.12 -20.79 -17.32
CA SER A 119 -9.79 -22.09 -17.52
C SER A 119 -11.20 -21.82 -18.00
#